data_AF-A0A5D2RTL2-F1
#
_entry.id   AF-A0A5D2RTL2-F1
#
_cell.length_a   1.000
_cell.length_b   1.000
_cell.length_c   1.000
_cell.angle_alpha   90.00
_cell.angle_beta   90.00
_cell.angle_gamma   90.00
#
_symmetry.space_group_name_H-M   'P 1'
#
loop_
_entity.id
_entity.type
_entity.pdbx_description
1 polymer ?
#
loop_
_entity_poly.entity_id
_entity_poly.type
_entity_poly.pdbx_seq_one_letter_code
_entity_poly.pdbx_strand_id
1 'polypeptide(L)'
;MYSLLAYAFIAQDFTTQAALYTHHQYIVRFIMTGAFAHGAIYFIKGYNPKQNEDNVLARMLDHKEAIISHLSWASLFLGFHTLGLYVYNDVMLAFGTPEKQILIEPIFAQWIQSAHGKTSYRFDVLLSSTNGPVFSAGRSIWLLHWLNVVNENSNSLFLTIGPGDFLAHHAIALGLDTTTLILVKGTFGSKLMQDKKDFGYSFPCDGPGRGGTCDISAWDAFYLAVFWMLNTIGWVTFY
;
A
#
# COMPACT_ATOMS: atom_id res chain seq x y z
N MET A 1 -7.72 14.85 1.19
CA MET A 1 -7.71 16.13 1.94
C MET A 1 -6.56 17.03 1.53
N TYR A 2 -5.35 16.51 1.26
CA TYR A 2 -4.23 17.37 0.90
C TYR A 2 -4.25 17.88 -0.55
N SER A 3 -4.83 17.13 -1.51
CA SER A 3 -4.84 17.49 -2.95
C SER A 3 -6.04 18.33 -3.39
N LEU A 4 -7.22 18.04 -2.83
CA LEU A 4 -8.45 18.82 -2.99
C LEU A 4 -8.86 19.34 -1.61
N LEU A 5 -8.56 20.61 -1.36
CA LEU A 5 -8.74 21.26 -0.06
C LEU A 5 -10.18 21.78 0.05
N ALA A 6 -10.91 21.30 1.06
CA ALA A 6 -12.33 21.62 1.26
C ALA A 6 -12.57 22.83 2.19
N TYR A 7 -11.53 23.30 2.88
CA TYR A 7 -11.63 24.36 3.88
C TYR A 7 -10.93 25.63 3.40
N ALA A 8 -11.53 26.79 3.65
CA ALA A 8 -10.92 28.08 3.34
C ALA A 8 -9.58 28.24 4.09
N PHE A 9 -8.58 28.78 3.40
CA PHE A 9 -7.24 29.08 3.93
C PHE A 9 -6.39 27.91 4.44
N ILE A 10 -6.89 26.66 4.43
CA ILE A 10 -6.13 25.49 4.90
C ILE A 10 -4.88 25.22 4.06
N ALA A 11 -4.86 25.66 2.80
CA ALA A 11 -3.69 25.57 1.91
C ALA A 11 -2.48 26.35 2.44
N GLN A 12 -2.70 27.33 3.30
CA GLN A 12 -1.67 28.21 3.86
C GLN A 12 -1.19 27.73 5.24
N ASP A 13 -1.97 26.86 5.90
CA ASP A 13 -1.62 26.25 7.18
C ASP A 13 -1.01 24.86 6.97
N PHE A 14 0.28 24.87 6.65
CA PHE A 14 1.04 23.65 6.37
C PHE A 14 1.07 22.67 7.55
N THR A 15 1.13 23.17 8.78
CA THR A 15 1.17 22.33 9.99
C THR A 15 -0.14 21.59 10.16
N THR A 16 -1.28 22.29 10.02
CA THR A 16 -2.60 21.65 10.10
C THR A 16 -2.81 20.65 8.95
N GLN A 17 -2.38 20.98 7.73
CA GLN A 17 -2.48 20.06 6.60
C GLN A 17 -1.65 18.78 6.82
N ALA A 18 -0.41 18.90 7.29
CA ALA A 18 0.44 17.77 7.62
C ALA A 18 -0.15 16.92 8.77
N ALA A 19 -0.61 17.57 9.84
CA ALA A 19 -1.23 16.89 10.98
C ALA A 19 -2.47 16.10 10.56
N LEU A 20 -3.35 16.68 9.73
CA LEU A 20 -4.55 16.01 9.24
C LEU A 20 -4.22 14.81 8.36
N TYR A 21 -3.24 14.94 7.46
CA TYR A 21 -2.82 13.83 6.61
C TYR A 21 -2.28 12.68 7.46
N THR A 22 -1.29 12.95 8.30
CA THR A 22 -0.67 11.95 9.18
C THR A 22 -1.72 11.30 10.09
N HIS A 23 -2.56 12.09 10.76
CA HIS A 23 -3.62 11.59 11.64
C HIS A 23 -4.54 10.58 10.94
N HIS A 24 -5.11 10.94 9.80
CA HIS A 24 -6.05 10.08 9.09
C HIS A 24 -5.36 8.83 8.51
N GLN A 25 -4.12 8.97 8.06
CA GLN A 25 -3.32 7.85 7.58
C GLN A 25 -3.10 6.81 8.68
N TYR A 26 -2.69 7.23 9.89
CA TYR A 26 -2.54 6.31 11.02
C TYR A 26 -3.86 5.64 11.40
N ILE A 27 -4.97 6.39 11.50
CA ILE A 27 -6.29 5.82 11.82
C ILE A 27 -6.70 4.74 10.83
N VAL A 28 -6.62 5.04 9.52
CA VAL A 28 -7.00 4.08 8.48
C VAL A 28 -6.18 2.80 8.60
N ARG A 29 -4.89 2.89 8.90
CA ARG A 29 -4.03 1.71 9.04
C ARG A 29 -4.40 0.83 10.23
N PHE A 30 -4.74 1.43 11.38
CA PHE A 30 -5.24 0.67 12.53
C PHE A 30 -6.60 0.03 12.25
N ILE A 31 -7.49 0.71 11.52
CA ILE A 31 -8.77 0.13 11.09
C ILE A 31 -8.52 -1.07 10.16
N MET A 32 -7.59 -0.94 9.21
CA MET A 32 -7.27 -2.02 8.27
C MET A 32 -6.68 -3.25 8.97
N THR A 33 -5.69 -3.09 9.87
CA THR A 33 -5.14 -4.22 10.63
C THR A 33 -6.20 -4.84 11.54
N GLY A 34 -7.06 -4.02 12.15
CA GLY A 34 -8.21 -4.48 12.93
C GLY A 34 -9.20 -5.30 12.10
N ALA A 35 -9.49 -4.91 10.86
CA ALA A 35 -10.37 -5.66 9.98
C ALA A 35 -9.86 -7.09 9.73
N PHE A 36 -8.56 -7.26 9.47
CA PHE A 36 -7.96 -8.59 9.32
C PHE A 36 -7.93 -9.38 10.62
N ALA A 37 -7.64 -8.73 11.76
CA ALA A 37 -7.70 -9.38 13.07
C ALA A 37 -9.11 -9.94 13.38
N HIS A 38 -10.15 -9.14 13.12
CA HIS A 38 -11.54 -9.59 13.25
C HIS A 38 -11.90 -10.67 12.22
N GLY A 39 -11.33 -10.63 11.00
CA GLY A 39 -11.41 -11.72 10.03
C GLY A 39 -10.83 -13.02 10.56
N ALA A 40 -9.65 -12.99 11.20
CA ALA A 40 -9.05 -14.17 11.83
C ALA A 40 -9.92 -14.72 12.97
N ILE A 41 -10.47 -13.83 13.81
CA ILE A 41 -11.41 -14.21 14.88
C ILE A 41 -12.64 -14.90 14.28
N TYR A 42 -13.18 -14.39 13.18
CA TYR A 42 -14.28 -15.03 12.46
C TYR A 42 -13.91 -16.44 12.00
N PHE A 43 -12.73 -16.65 11.39
CA PHE A 43 -12.30 -17.98 10.96
C PHE A 43 -12.12 -18.99 12.11
N ILE A 44 -11.77 -18.52 13.30
CA ILE A 44 -11.59 -19.39 14.48
C ILE A 44 -12.93 -19.69 15.17
N LYS A 45 -13.78 -18.68 15.36
CA LYS A 45 -14.99 -18.78 16.20
C LYS A 45 -16.30 -18.92 15.41
N GLY A 46 -16.37 -18.33 14.22
CA GLY A 46 -17.61 -18.15 13.46
C GLY A 46 -17.70 -18.93 12.16
N TYR A 47 -16.58 -19.41 11.61
CA TYR A 47 -16.58 -20.12 10.34
C TYR A 47 -17.06 -21.56 10.49
N ASN A 48 -18.10 -21.92 9.74
CA ASN A 48 -18.63 -23.27 9.66
C ASN A 48 -18.38 -23.86 8.27
N PRO A 49 -17.46 -24.85 8.13
CA PRO A 49 -17.14 -25.45 6.83
C PRO A 49 -18.36 -26.07 6.13
N LYS A 50 -19.29 -26.68 6.89
CA LYS A 50 -20.47 -27.35 6.31
C LYS A 50 -21.47 -26.37 5.70
N GLN A 51 -21.60 -25.17 6.27
CA GLN A 51 -22.50 -24.15 5.74
C GLN A 51 -21.89 -23.39 4.56
N ASN A 52 -20.57 -23.43 4.42
CA ASN A 52 -19.82 -22.72 3.39
C ASN A 52 -19.29 -23.65 2.30
N GLU A 53 -19.76 -24.89 2.26
CA GLU A 53 -19.33 -25.89 1.28
C GLU A 53 -19.54 -25.37 -0.15
N ASP A 54 -18.55 -25.61 -1.01
CA ASP A 54 -18.49 -25.21 -2.42
C ASP A 54 -18.58 -23.71 -2.76
N ASN A 55 -18.64 -22.83 -1.76
CA ASN A 55 -18.67 -21.38 -1.98
C ASN A 55 -17.26 -20.79 -2.20
N VAL A 56 -17.21 -19.49 -2.52
CA VAL A 56 -15.94 -18.79 -2.79
C VAL A 56 -14.99 -18.76 -1.58
N LEU A 57 -15.53 -18.75 -0.36
CA LEU A 57 -14.75 -18.70 0.88
C LEU A 57 -14.08 -20.04 1.17
N ALA A 58 -14.81 -21.16 1.02
CA ALA A 58 -14.25 -22.49 1.16
C ALA A 58 -13.18 -22.75 0.08
N ARG A 59 -13.49 -22.41 -1.19
CA ARG A 59 -12.53 -22.55 -2.29
C ARG A 59 -11.24 -21.80 -2.01
N MET A 60 -11.30 -20.57 -1.51
CA MET A 60 -10.13 -19.77 -1.12
C MET A 60 -9.24 -20.51 -0.10
N LEU A 61 -9.84 -21.17 0.89
CA LEU A 61 -9.11 -21.93 1.91
C LEU A 61 -8.41 -23.16 1.33
N ASP A 62 -8.97 -23.78 0.29
CA ASP A 62 -8.39 -24.97 -0.36
C ASP A 62 -7.08 -24.66 -1.11
N HIS A 63 -6.87 -23.41 -1.52
CA HIS A 63 -5.64 -22.95 -2.20
C HIS A 63 -4.93 -21.84 -1.44
N LYS A 64 -5.10 -21.77 -0.12
CA LYS A 64 -4.46 -20.76 0.75
C LYS A 64 -2.94 -20.74 0.61
N GLU A 65 -2.29 -21.88 0.37
CA GLU A 65 -0.84 -21.96 0.21
C GLU A 65 -0.38 -21.21 -1.04
N ALA A 66 -1.17 -21.24 -2.11
CA ALA A 66 -0.86 -20.51 -3.34
C ALA A 66 -0.98 -18.99 -3.12
N ILE A 67 -2.01 -18.54 -2.39
CA ILE A 67 -2.18 -17.12 -2.05
C ILE A 67 -0.99 -16.63 -1.21
N ILE A 68 -0.63 -17.37 -0.16
CA ILE A 68 0.49 -17.02 0.72
C ILE A 68 1.82 -17.02 -0.06
N SER A 69 2.05 -18.00 -0.94
CA SER A 69 3.30 -18.09 -1.70
C SER A 69 3.48 -16.94 -2.69
N HIS A 70 2.41 -16.50 -3.37
CA HIS A 70 2.47 -15.37 -4.29
C HIS A 70 2.67 -14.04 -3.56
N LEU A 71 2.00 -13.84 -2.42
CA LEU A 71 2.26 -12.68 -1.55
C LEU A 71 3.70 -12.67 -1.04
N SER A 72 4.22 -13.82 -0.63
CA SER A 72 5.63 -13.95 -0.23
C SER A 72 6.60 -13.63 -1.37
N TRP A 73 6.31 -14.09 -2.59
CA TRP A 73 7.11 -13.77 -3.76
C TRP A 73 7.10 -12.26 -4.05
N ALA A 74 5.93 -11.62 -4.02
CA ALA A 74 5.80 -10.18 -4.26
C ALA A 74 6.57 -9.36 -3.21
N SER A 75 6.44 -9.69 -1.91
CA SER A 75 7.20 -9.03 -0.84
C SER A 75 8.71 -9.18 -1.01
N LEU A 76 9.20 -10.38 -1.35
CA LEU A 76 10.63 -10.61 -1.58
C LEU A 76 11.11 -9.87 -2.83
N PHE A 77 10.36 -9.94 -3.93
CA PHE A 77 10.67 -9.25 -5.17
C PHE A 77 10.80 -7.74 -4.94
N LEU A 78 9.79 -7.11 -4.34
CA LEU A 78 9.81 -5.68 -4.03
C LEU A 78 10.95 -5.33 -3.07
N GLY A 79 11.17 -6.16 -2.05
CA GLY A 79 12.22 -5.95 -1.05
C GLY A 79 13.62 -5.93 -1.65
N PHE A 80 13.96 -6.96 -2.44
CA PHE A 80 15.28 -7.06 -3.06
C PHE A 80 15.56 -5.93 -4.05
N HIS A 81 14.60 -5.60 -4.92
CA HIS A 81 14.83 -4.60 -5.97
C HIS A 81 14.79 -3.17 -5.42
N THR A 82 13.84 -2.86 -4.53
CA THR A 82 13.73 -1.50 -3.97
C THR A 82 14.94 -1.18 -3.11
N LEU A 83 15.29 -2.05 -2.16
CA LEU A 83 16.47 -1.85 -1.32
C LEU A 83 17.76 -1.88 -2.16
N GLY A 84 17.86 -2.79 -3.13
CA GLY A 84 19.00 -2.88 -4.03
C GLY A 84 19.26 -1.58 -4.79
N LEU A 85 18.20 -0.93 -5.30
CA LEU A 85 18.32 0.35 -6.00
C LEU A 85 18.70 1.50 -5.05
N TYR A 86 18.13 1.57 -3.84
CA TYR A 86 18.53 2.57 -2.83
C TYR A 86 20.01 2.44 -2.50
N VAL A 87 20.46 1.24 -2.13
CA VAL A 87 21.86 0.98 -1.77
C VAL A 87 22.79 1.27 -2.94
N TYR A 88 22.43 0.83 -4.16
CA TYR A 88 23.22 1.13 -5.36
C TYR A 88 23.39 2.64 -5.57
N ASN A 89 22.30 3.40 -5.49
CA ASN A 89 22.32 4.85 -5.69
C ASN A 89 23.13 5.58 -4.61
N ASP A 90 23.05 5.12 -3.35
CA ASP A 90 23.88 5.62 -2.25
C ASP A 90 25.37 5.35 -2.51
N VAL A 91 25.74 4.15 -2.98
CA VAL A 91 27.15 3.84 -3.31
C VAL A 91 27.65 4.71 -4.47
N MET A 92 26.86 4.88 -5.54
CA MET A 92 27.26 5.73 -6.67
C MET A 92 27.42 7.20 -6.25
N LEU A 93 26.58 7.69 -5.34
CA LEU A 93 26.69 9.03 -4.78
C LEU A 93 27.95 9.16 -3.90
N ALA A 94 28.20 8.18 -3.03
CA ALA A 94 29.37 8.16 -2.16
C ALA A 94 30.69 8.12 -2.94
N PHE A 95 30.70 7.48 -4.12
CA PHE A 95 31.85 7.48 -5.03
C PHE A 95 31.98 8.75 -5.90
N GLY A 96 31.09 9.73 -5.73
CA GLY A 96 31.14 10.98 -6.48
C GLY A 96 30.75 10.84 -7.96
N THR A 97 30.04 9.77 -8.31
CA THR A 97 29.55 9.51 -9.68
C THR A 97 28.02 9.45 -9.72
N PRO A 98 27.31 10.56 -9.42
CA PRO A 98 25.85 10.58 -9.38
C PRO A 98 25.19 10.28 -10.73
N GLU A 99 25.88 10.52 -11.85
CA GLU A 99 25.41 10.19 -13.20
C GLU A 99 25.25 8.68 -13.45
N LYS A 100 25.84 7.85 -12.59
CA LYS A 100 25.71 6.38 -12.66
C LYS A 100 24.54 5.84 -11.84
N GLN A 101 23.79 6.70 -11.14
CA GLN A 101 22.58 6.27 -10.44
C GLN A 101 21.55 5.70 -11.42
N ILE A 102 20.77 4.73 -10.94
CA ILE A 102 19.63 4.20 -11.68
C ILE A 102 18.41 5.00 -11.23
N LEU A 103 17.97 5.91 -12.11
CA LEU A 103 16.82 6.79 -11.91
C LEU A 103 15.71 6.38 -12.87
N ILE A 104 14.67 5.76 -12.34
CA ILE A 104 13.55 5.24 -13.13
C ILE A 104 12.39 6.25 -13.06
N GLU A 105 11.96 6.75 -14.21
CA GLU A 105 10.81 7.65 -14.29
C GLU A 105 9.48 6.89 -14.07
N PRO A 106 8.55 7.40 -13.23
CA PRO A 106 7.24 6.80 -13.01
C PRO A 106 6.28 7.11 -14.17
N ILE A 107 6.62 6.64 -15.38
CA ILE A 107 5.91 6.94 -16.64
C ILE A 107 4.41 6.62 -16.54
N PHE A 108 4.03 5.53 -15.88
CA PHE A 108 2.62 5.19 -15.70
C PHE A 108 1.85 6.21 -14.86
N ALA A 109 2.45 6.72 -13.79
CA ALA A 109 1.82 7.74 -12.96
C ALA A 109 1.82 9.11 -13.66
N GLN A 110 2.89 9.46 -14.40
CA GLN A 110 2.94 10.67 -15.21
C GLN A 110 1.88 10.64 -16.33
N TRP A 111 1.67 9.47 -16.95
CA TRP A 111 0.61 9.24 -17.92
C TRP A 111 -0.78 9.48 -17.31
N ILE A 112 -1.03 9.00 -16.09
CA ILE A 112 -2.30 9.27 -15.38
C ILE A 112 -2.46 10.78 -15.13
N GLN A 113 -1.41 11.50 -14.71
CA GLN A 113 -1.47 12.94 -14.53
C GLN A 113 -1.80 13.67 -15.84
N SER A 114 -1.20 13.24 -16.97
CA SER A 114 -1.52 13.79 -18.29
C SER A 114 -2.90 13.40 -18.81
N ALA A 115 -3.37 12.19 -18.54
CA ALA A 115 -4.74 11.79 -18.83
C ALA A 115 -5.76 12.68 -18.12
N HIS A 116 -5.41 13.20 -16.94
CA HIS A 116 -6.17 14.19 -16.18
C HIS A 116 -5.93 15.65 -16.59
N GLY A 117 -5.13 15.92 -17.63
CA GLY A 117 -4.96 17.26 -18.18
C GLY A 117 -3.68 17.99 -17.78
N LYS A 118 -2.76 17.33 -17.08
CA LYS A 118 -1.44 17.91 -16.79
C LYS A 118 -0.55 17.90 -18.04
N THR A 119 -0.14 19.08 -18.47
CA THR A 119 0.55 19.29 -19.75
C THR A 119 2.08 19.21 -19.65
N SER A 120 2.64 19.24 -18.43
CA SER A 120 4.09 19.28 -18.19
C SER A 120 4.88 18.10 -18.77
N TYR A 121 4.27 16.90 -18.83
CA TYR A 121 4.91 15.68 -19.34
C TYR A 121 4.75 15.47 -20.86
N ARG A 122 3.92 16.27 -21.54
CA ARG A 122 3.74 16.24 -23.01
C ARG A 122 3.37 14.87 -23.59
N PHE A 123 2.54 14.09 -22.90
CA PHE A 123 1.98 12.86 -23.46
C PHE A 123 0.87 13.12 -24.49
N ASP A 124 0.18 14.27 -24.41
CA ASP A 124 -0.94 14.64 -25.29
C ASP A 124 -2.04 13.57 -25.39
N VAL A 125 -2.43 13.03 -24.23
CA VAL A 125 -3.45 11.96 -24.08
C VAL A 125 -4.67 12.48 -23.33
N LEU A 126 -5.87 12.08 -23.79
CA LEU A 126 -7.16 12.38 -23.15
C LEU A 126 -7.35 13.87 -22.85
N LEU A 127 -7.45 14.29 -21.58
CA LEU A 127 -7.74 15.67 -21.21
C LEU A 127 -6.56 16.63 -21.44
N SER A 128 -5.33 16.13 -21.59
CA SER A 128 -4.19 16.97 -21.99
C SER A 128 -4.23 17.33 -23.48
N SER A 129 -4.98 16.58 -24.29
CA SER A 129 -5.19 16.88 -25.71
C SER A 129 -6.46 17.71 -25.93
N THR A 130 -6.31 18.90 -26.50
CA THR A 130 -7.44 19.81 -26.79
C THR A 130 -8.35 19.32 -27.92
N ASN A 131 -7.88 18.38 -28.74
CA ASN A 131 -8.60 17.85 -29.90
C ASN A 131 -9.40 16.57 -29.59
N GLY A 132 -9.32 16.06 -28.35
CA GLY A 132 -9.97 14.82 -27.96
C GLY A 132 -11.49 14.96 -27.78
N PRO A 133 -12.27 13.88 -28.02
CA PRO A 133 -13.72 13.88 -27.76
C PRO A 133 -14.04 14.12 -26.28
N VAL A 134 -13.20 13.60 -25.36
CA VAL A 134 -13.34 13.78 -23.91
C VAL A 134 -13.18 15.25 -23.51
N PHE A 135 -12.21 15.95 -24.10
CA PHE A 135 -12.00 17.38 -23.86
C PHE A 135 -13.20 18.20 -24.36
N SER A 136 -13.69 17.88 -25.56
CA SER A 136 -14.83 18.57 -26.18
C SER A 136 -16.13 18.38 -25.38
N ALA A 137 -16.37 17.17 -24.85
CA ALA A 137 -17.54 16.87 -24.03
C ALA A 137 -17.51 17.56 -22.66
N GLY A 138 -16.33 17.70 -22.04
CA GLY A 138 -16.19 18.27 -20.69
C GLY A 138 -16.09 19.80 -20.63
N ARG A 139 -15.86 20.48 -21.76
CA ARG A 139 -15.45 21.90 -21.83
C ARG A 139 -16.42 22.88 -21.17
N SER A 140 -17.72 22.58 -21.14
CA SER A 140 -18.78 23.54 -20.87
C SER A 140 -19.01 23.88 -19.39
N ILE A 141 -18.56 23.06 -18.43
CA ILE A 141 -18.87 23.27 -17.01
C ILE A 141 -17.62 23.25 -16.13
N TRP A 142 -17.04 22.08 -15.88
CA TRP A 142 -16.00 21.91 -14.87
C TRP A 142 -14.57 21.89 -15.44
N LEU A 143 -14.42 21.48 -16.71
CA LEU A 143 -13.12 21.14 -17.27
C LEU A 143 -12.18 22.35 -17.38
N LEU A 144 -12.71 23.53 -17.74
CA LEU A 144 -11.87 24.73 -17.86
C LEU A 144 -11.23 25.10 -16.51
N HIS A 145 -12.01 25.06 -15.43
CA HIS A 145 -11.50 25.34 -14.10
C HIS A 145 -10.53 24.25 -13.63
N TRP A 146 -10.88 22.99 -13.87
CA TRP A 146 -10.00 21.85 -13.56
C TRP A 146 -8.63 21.95 -14.22
N LEU A 147 -8.58 22.24 -15.52
CA LEU A 147 -7.32 22.35 -16.26
C LEU A 147 -6.47 23.52 -15.78
N ASN A 148 -7.09 24.63 -15.38
CA ASN A 148 -6.36 25.74 -14.76
C ASN A 148 -5.68 25.27 -13.46
N VAL A 149 -6.43 24.63 -12.56
CA VAL A 149 -5.91 24.20 -11.25
C VAL A 149 -4.87 23.08 -11.38
N VAL A 150 -5.06 22.09 -12.25
CA VAL A 150 -4.10 20.97 -12.43
C VAL A 150 -2.76 21.42 -13.02
N ASN A 151 -2.73 22.52 -13.77
CA ASN A 151 -1.50 23.07 -14.35
C ASN A 151 -0.89 24.21 -13.51
N GLU A 152 -1.47 24.54 -12.36
CA GLU A 152 -0.90 25.49 -11.40
C GLU A 152 0.12 24.79 -10.49
N ASN A 153 1.36 25.31 -10.45
CA ASN A 153 2.43 24.74 -9.62
C ASN A 153 2.39 25.19 -8.15
N SER A 154 1.47 26.10 -7.79
CA SER A 154 1.34 26.66 -6.44
C SER A 154 0.42 25.86 -5.52
N ASN A 155 -0.21 24.80 -6.03
CA ASN A 155 -1.10 23.94 -5.25
C ASN A 155 -0.55 22.50 -5.18
N SER A 156 -1.26 21.65 -4.45
CA SER A 156 -0.92 20.24 -4.20
C SER A 156 -1.69 19.26 -5.09
N LEU A 157 -2.43 19.74 -6.09
CA LEU A 157 -3.21 18.90 -7.00
C LEU A 157 -2.29 18.31 -8.07
N PHE A 158 -2.08 16.99 -8.04
CA PHE A 158 -1.15 16.28 -8.93
C PHE A 158 0.24 16.93 -8.96
N LEU A 159 0.95 16.89 -7.82
CA LEU A 159 2.35 17.31 -7.75
C LEU A 159 3.20 16.63 -8.84
N THR A 160 4.23 17.33 -9.30
CA THR A 160 5.16 16.75 -10.29
C THR A 160 5.94 15.62 -9.64
N ILE A 161 6.01 14.48 -10.32
CA ILE A 161 6.63 13.26 -9.84
C ILE A 161 7.79 12.84 -10.74
N GLY A 162 8.80 12.23 -10.13
CA GLY A 162 10.01 11.76 -10.78
C GLY A 162 10.59 10.51 -10.11
N PRO A 163 11.91 10.27 -10.26
CA PRO A 163 12.53 9.02 -9.83
C PRO A 163 12.52 8.76 -8.32
N GLY A 164 12.57 9.82 -7.51
CA GLY A 164 12.46 9.70 -6.05
C GLY A 164 11.08 9.16 -5.64
N ASP A 165 10.03 9.68 -6.26
CA ASP A 165 8.65 9.22 -6.04
C ASP A 165 8.48 7.76 -6.46
N PHE A 166 9.11 7.34 -7.56
CA PHE A 166 9.08 5.94 -8.01
C PHE A 166 9.61 5.00 -6.92
N LEU A 167 10.79 5.28 -6.35
CA LEU A 167 11.40 4.43 -5.33
C LEU A 167 10.57 4.43 -4.03
N ALA A 168 10.10 5.60 -3.58
CA ALA A 168 9.28 5.72 -2.39
C ALA A 168 7.97 4.91 -2.51
N HIS A 169 7.29 4.97 -3.67
CA HIS A 169 6.07 4.21 -3.92
C HIS A 169 6.31 2.69 -3.93
N HIS A 170 7.45 2.21 -4.42
CA HIS A 170 7.80 0.79 -4.35
C HIS A 170 8.14 0.34 -2.93
N ALA A 171 8.74 1.20 -2.10
CA ALA A 171 8.91 0.93 -0.67
C ALA A 171 7.56 0.87 0.05
N ILE A 172 6.62 1.77 -0.27
CA ILE A 172 5.26 1.72 0.27
C ILE A 172 4.55 0.43 -0.17
N ALA A 173 4.68 0.02 -1.43
CA ALA A 173 4.15 -1.24 -1.94
C ALA A 173 4.71 -2.45 -1.18
N LEU A 174 6.03 -2.50 -0.97
CA LEU A 174 6.67 -3.52 -0.14
C LEU A 174 6.04 -3.61 1.26
N GLY A 175 5.85 -2.47 1.91
CA GLY A 175 5.25 -2.41 3.24
C GLY A 175 3.80 -2.92 3.25
N LEU A 176 3.01 -2.54 2.25
CA LEU A 176 1.63 -3.01 2.04
C LEU A 176 1.56 -4.52 1.84
N ASP A 177 2.33 -5.06 0.90
CA ASP A 177 2.33 -6.49 0.57
C ASP A 177 2.83 -7.33 1.75
N THR A 178 3.87 -6.89 2.45
CA THR A 178 4.42 -7.60 3.61
C THR A 178 3.44 -7.58 4.79
N THR A 179 2.81 -6.43 5.07
CA THR A 179 1.77 -6.35 6.11
C THR A 179 0.59 -7.26 5.78
N THR A 180 0.16 -7.28 4.51
CA THR A 180 -0.94 -8.12 4.03
C THR A 180 -0.59 -9.60 4.12
N LEU A 181 0.63 -9.98 3.74
CA LEU A 181 1.14 -11.35 3.87
C LEU A 181 1.06 -11.84 5.31
N ILE A 182 1.51 -11.04 6.28
CA ILE A 182 1.51 -11.43 7.70
C ILE A 182 0.06 -11.62 8.18
N LEU A 183 -0.83 -10.67 7.88
CA LEU A 183 -2.23 -10.73 8.29
C LEU A 183 -2.99 -11.89 7.64
N VAL A 184 -2.83 -12.09 6.34
CA VAL A 184 -3.49 -13.17 5.58
C VAL A 184 -2.95 -14.54 5.97
N LYS A 185 -1.64 -14.68 6.20
CA LYS A 185 -1.08 -15.93 6.70
C LYS A 185 -1.58 -16.24 8.12
N GLY A 186 -1.72 -15.21 8.96
CA GLY A 186 -2.17 -15.31 10.34
C GLY A 186 -3.61 -15.81 10.51
N THR A 187 -4.48 -15.56 9.53
CA THR A 187 -5.88 -16.00 9.57
C THR A 187 -6.03 -17.50 9.29
N PHE A 188 -5.07 -18.13 8.60
CA PHE A 188 -5.19 -19.50 8.14
C PHE A 188 -4.50 -20.53 9.06
N GLY A 189 -5.10 -21.72 9.17
CA GLY A 189 -4.51 -22.86 9.88
C GLY A 189 -3.23 -23.39 9.22
N SER A 190 -2.35 -24.02 10.01
CA SER A 190 -1.01 -24.44 9.57
C SER A 190 -0.83 -25.96 9.60
N LYS A 191 0.21 -26.47 8.91
CA LYS A 191 0.61 -27.88 9.03
C LYS A 191 1.32 -28.20 10.35
N LEU A 192 2.01 -27.21 10.95
CA LEU A 192 2.77 -27.38 12.19
C LEU A 192 1.85 -27.66 13.39
N MET A 193 0.73 -26.93 13.46
CA MET A 193 -0.34 -27.09 14.45
C MET A 193 -1.68 -27.08 13.71
N GLN A 194 -2.30 -28.26 13.57
CA GLN A 194 -3.51 -28.48 12.77
C GLN A 194 -4.78 -28.15 13.55
N ASP A 195 -4.74 -28.37 14.86
CA ASP A 195 -5.76 -28.12 15.88
C ASP A 195 -5.69 -26.69 16.44
N LYS A 196 -4.98 -25.77 15.77
CA LYS A 196 -4.85 -24.35 16.17
C LYS A 196 -6.18 -23.69 16.54
N LYS A 197 -7.27 -24.03 15.84
CA LYS A 197 -8.61 -23.47 16.08
C LYS A 197 -9.13 -23.78 17.50
N ASP A 198 -8.72 -24.91 18.09
CA ASP A 198 -9.24 -25.39 19.37
C ASP A 198 -8.65 -24.61 20.56
N PHE A 199 -7.53 -23.92 20.34
CA PHE A 199 -6.85 -23.08 21.33
C PHE A 199 -7.32 -21.61 21.31
N GLY A 200 -8.14 -21.23 20.32
CA GLY A 200 -8.66 -19.87 20.19
C GLY A 200 -7.72 -18.90 19.48
N TYR A 201 -8.02 -17.59 19.60
CA TYR A 201 -7.33 -16.53 18.84
C TYR A 201 -5.95 -16.16 19.42
N SER A 202 -5.84 -16.11 20.75
CA SER A 202 -4.63 -15.68 21.46
C SER A 202 -4.25 -16.76 22.48
N PHE A 203 -3.05 -17.30 22.32
CA PHE A 203 -2.42 -18.28 23.21
C PHE A 203 -0.89 -18.22 23.01
N PRO A 204 -0.07 -18.59 24.01
CA PRO A 204 1.37 -18.31 23.97
C PRO A 204 2.15 -19.14 22.93
N CYS A 205 1.94 -20.46 22.92
CA CYS A 205 2.58 -21.44 22.04
C CYS A 205 1.93 -22.82 22.24
N ASP A 206 2.37 -23.81 21.46
CA ASP A 206 2.15 -25.25 21.65
C ASP A 206 3.44 -25.94 22.18
N GLY A 207 4.14 -25.24 23.07
CA GLY A 207 5.38 -25.71 23.72
C GLY A 207 6.63 -25.76 22.81
N PRO A 208 7.78 -26.23 23.35
CA PRO A 208 9.05 -26.28 22.64
C PRO A 208 9.18 -27.49 21.68
N GLY A 209 8.16 -28.36 21.61
CA GLY A 209 8.15 -29.50 20.70
C GLY A 209 8.09 -29.09 19.23
N ARG A 210 8.25 -30.06 18.31
CA ARG A 210 8.16 -29.86 16.85
C ARG A 210 9.11 -28.79 16.27
N GLY A 211 10.21 -28.49 16.96
CA GLY A 211 11.17 -27.45 16.59
C GLY A 211 10.89 -26.07 17.20
N GLY A 212 9.85 -25.93 18.03
CA GLY A 212 9.43 -24.69 18.66
C GLY A 212 8.19 -24.08 17.99
N THR A 213 7.24 -23.60 18.79
CA THR A 213 5.96 -23.04 18.33
C THR A 213 5.69 -21.64 18.90
N CYS A 214 6.76 -20.89 19.15
CA CYS A 214 6.68 -19.49 19.56
C CYS A 214 5.92 -18.67 18.50
N ASP A 215 5.14 -17.69 18.95
CA ASP A 215 4.42 -16.74 18.11
C ASP A 215 3.55 -17.39 17.01
N ILE A 216 2.93 -18.53 17.32
CA ILE A 216 2.15 -19.33 16.36
C ILE A 216 0.69 -18.91 16.28
N SER A 217 0.14 -18.21 17.28
CA SER A 217 -1.28 -17.87 17.32
C SER A 217 -1.65 -16.82 16.27
N ALA A 218 -2.96 -16.68 15.99
CA ALA A 218 -3.43 -15.66 15.07
C ALA A 218 -3.26 -14.24 15.66
N TRP A 219 -3.30 -14.11 16.99
CA TRP A 219 -2.98 -12.86 17.68
C TRP A 219 -1.51 -12.47 17.50
N ASP A 220 -0.58 -13.42 17.52
CA ASP A 220 0.84 -13.15 17.32
C ASP A 220 1.11 -12.61 15.90
N ALA A 221 0.39 -13.12 14.90
CA ALA A 221 0.44 -12.57 13.55
C ALA A 221 -0.09 -11.12 13.48
N PHE A 222 -1.17 -10.79 14.21
CA PHE A 222 -1.63 -9.41 14.34
C PHE A 222 -0.56 -8.53 15.02
N TYR A 223 0.04 -8.99 16.11
CA TYR A 223 1.13 -8.31 16.81
C TYR A 223 2.30 -8.00 15.85
N LEU A 224 2.77 -8.99 15.08
CA LEU A 224 3.83 -8.80 14.08
C LEU A 224 3.42 -7.84 12.96
N ALA A 225 2.18 -7.93 12.50
CA ALA A 225 1.66 -7.05 11.45
C ALA A 225 1.59 -5.59 11.89
N VAL A 226 1.37 -5.30 13.18
CA VAL A 226 1.37 -3.92 13.69
C VAL A 226 2.72 -3.24 13.50
N PHE A 227 3.85 -3.94 13.68
CA PHE A 227 5.18 -3.37 13.40
C PHE A 227 5.34 -3.01 11.93
N TRP A 228 4.96 -3.92 11.04
CA TRP A 228 5.02 -3.67 9.60
C TRP A 228 4.08 -2.56 9.15
N MET A 229 2.89 -2.49 9.73
CA MET A 229 1.94 -1.41 9.51
C MET A 229 2.54 -0.07 9.95
N LEU A 230 3.12 0.02 11.15
CA LEU A 230 3.74 1.23 11.69
C LEU A 230 4.95 1.68 10.84
N ASN A 231 5.75 0.73 10.38
CA ASN A 231 6.86 1.00 9.47
C ASN A 231 6.36 1.51 8.10
N THR A 232 5.34 0.86 7.53
CA THR A 232 4.75 1.27 6.24
C THR A 232 4.13 2.66 6.31
N ILE A 233 3.41 2.97 7.39
CA ILE A 233 2.82 4.31 7.57
C ILE A 233 3.89 5.37 7.85
N GLY A 234 4.97 4.98 8.53
CA GLY A 234 6.17 5.80 8.65
C GLY A 234 6.69 6.19 7.27
N TRP A 235 6.96 5.21 6.39
CA TRP A 235 7.41 5.50 5.02
C TRP A 235 6.45 6.40 4.23
N VAL A 236 5.13 6.18 4.35
CA VAL A 236 4.11 7.03 3.70
C VAL A 236 4.10 8.47 4.21
N THR A 237 4.38 8.70 5.50
CA THR A 237 4.30 10.04 6.12
C THR A 237 5.64 10.77 6.14
N PHE A 238 6.75 10.05 5.93
CA PHE A 238 8.08 10.62 5.69
C PHE A 238 8.26 11.09 4.24
N TYR A 239 7.64 10.38 3.29
CA TYR A 239 7.49 10.81 1.90
C TYR A 239 6.46 11.93 1.78
#